data_AF-A0A2T0UI55-F1
#
_entry.id   AF-A0A2T0UI55-F1
#
_cell.length_a   1.000
_cell.length_b   1.000
_cell.length_c   1.000
_cell.angle_alpha   90.00
_cell.angle_beta   90.00
_cell.angle_gamma   90.00
#
_symmetry.space_group_name_H-M   'P 1'
#
loop_
_entity.id
_entity.type
_entity.pdbx_description
1 polymer ?
#
loop_
_entity_poly.entity_id
_entity_poly.type
_entity_poly.pdbx_seq_one_letter_code
_entity_poly.pdbx_strand_id
1 'polypeptide(L)' 'MKEYTVTATRVHGRWELDVPGVGVTQSTTAGGAEEMVRDYLDCLGVAEADTAPIAIVWHMAPDSASRSFRRPPDRL' A
#
# COMPACT_ATOMS: atom_id res chain seq x y z
N MET A 1 -12.01 12.94 -17.10
CA MET A 1 -12.05 11.81 -16.14
C MET A 1 -10.83 11.96 -15.24
N LYS A 2 -10.97 11.80 -13.92
CA LYS A 2 -9.87 11.98 -12.95
C LYS A 2 -9.24 10.60 -12.69
N GLU A 3 -7.93 10.47 -12.89
CA GLU A 3 -7.17 9.27 -12.50
C GLU A 3 -6.77 9.34 -11.02
N TYR A 4 -6.89 8.21 -10.32
CA TYR A 4 -6.49 8.06 -8.93
C TYR A 4 -5.12 7.36 -8.86
N THR A 5 -4.08 8.13 -8.55
CA THR A 5 -2.76 7.57 -8.24
C THR A 5 -2.72 7.10 -6.80
N VAL A 6 -2.64 5.79 -6.59
CA VAL A 6 -2.68 5.16 -5.26
C VAL A 6 -1.27 4.76 -4.85
N THR A 7 -0.87 5.09 -3.63
CA THR A 7 0.41 4.65 -3.08
C THR A 7 0.18 3.40 -2.23
N ALA A 8 0.72 2.26 -2.69
CA ALA A 8 0.65 0.99 -1.98
C ALA A 8 1.93 0.74 -1.16
N THR A 9 1.83 0.69 0.16
CA THR A 9 2.97 0.45 1.07
C THR A 9 2.76 -0.80 1.91
N ARG A 10 3.80 -1.64 2.04
CA ARG A 10 3.71 -2.85 2.88
C ARG A 10 3.90 -2.50 4.36
N VAL A 11 2.87 -2.65 5.18
CA VAL A 11 2.86 -2.34 6.63
C VAL A 11 2.32 -3.55 7.39
N HIS A 12 3.09 -4.07 8.36
CA HIS A 12 2.69 -5.20 9.22
C HIS A 12 2.09 -6.40 8.47
N GLY A 13 2.61 -6.72 7.28
CA GLY A 13 2.13 -7.84 6.47
C GLY A 13 0.87 -7.57 5.64
N ARG A 14 0.38 -6.33 5.59
CA ARG A 14 -0.73 -5.88 4.72
C ARG A 14 -0.25 -4.79 3.77
N TRP A 15 -1.00 -4.56 2.71
CA TRP A 15 -0.85 -3.39 1.86
C TRP A 15 -1.74 -2.28 2.38
N GLU A 16 -1.14 -1.17 2.76
CA GLU A 16 -1.82 0.11 2.96
C GLU A 16 -1.91 0.83 1.62
N LEU A 17 -3.10 1.27 1.25
CA LEU A 17 -3.44 1.84 -0.06
C LEU A 17 -3.91 3.27 0.17
N ASP A 18 -2.99 4.23 0.05
CA ASP A 18 -3.29 5.65 0.21
C ASP A 18 -3.83 6.23 -1.10
N VAL A 19 -5.04 6.79 -1.04
CA VAL A 19 -5.75 7.43 -2.15
C VAL A 19 -5.80 8.94 -1.88
N PRO A 20 -4.93 9.75 -2.53
CA PRO A 20 -4.77 11.16 -2.20
C PRO A 20 -6.07 11.96 -2.27
N GLY A 21 -6.40 12.64 -1.17
CA GLY A 21 -7.61 13.44 -1.05
C GLY A 21 -8.90 12.65 -0.82
N VAL A 22 -8.82 11.32 -0.68
CA VAL A 22 -9.96 10.44 -0.34
C VAL A 22 -9.74 9.77 1.01
N GLY A 23 -8.58 9.15 1.21
CA GLY A 23 -8.23 8.46 2.45
C GLY A 23 -7.45 7.18 2.20
N VAL A 24 -7.42 6.30 3.19
CA VAL A 24 -6.59 5.08 3.18
C VAL A 24 -7.48 3.85 3.32
N THR A 25 -7.24 2.85 2.47
CA THR A 25 -7.80 1.50 2.61
C THR A 25 -6.69 0.45 2.69
N GLN A 26 -7.02 -0.82 2.90
CA GLN A 26 -6.03 -1.90 3.05
C GLN A 26 -6.42 -3.16 2.30
N SER A 27 -5.42 -3.84 1.74
CA SER A 27 -5.58 -5.19 1.18
C SER A 27 -4.57 -6.17 1.76
N THR A 28 -4.96 -7.43 1.88
CA THR A 28 -4.06 -8.51 2.35
C THR A 28 -3.11 -8.95 1.25
N THR A 29 -3.50 -8.81 -0.02
CA THR A 29 -2.75 -9.25 -1.20
C THR A 29 -2.52 -8.12 -2.18
N ALA A 30 -1.47 -8.21 -3.00
CA ALA A 30 -1.26 -7.23 -4.07
C ALA A 30 -2.33 -7.34 -5.16
N GLY A 31 -2.75 -8.57 -5.51
CA GLY A 31 -3.75 -8.82 -6.55
C GLY A 31 -5.14 -8.25 -6.23
N GLY A 32 -5.53 -8.22 -4.95
CA GLY A 32 -6.80 -7.63 -4.53
C GLY A 32 -6.75 -6.14 -4.21
N ALA A 33 -5.63 -5.46 -4.44
CA ALA A 33 -5.50 -4.04 -4.07
C ALA A 33 -6.37 -3.12 -4.94
N GLU A 34 -6.42 -3.40 -6.24
CA GLU A 34 -7.17 -2.57 -7.19
C GLU A 34 -8.68 -2.65 -6.97
N GLU A 35 -9.22 -3.87 -6.80
CA GLU A 35 -10.62 -4.11 -6.44
C GLU A 35 -10.98 -3.42 -5.11
N MET A 36 -10.12 -3.53 -4.10
CA MET A 36 -10.34 -2.86 -2.82
C MET A 36 -10.41 -1.33 -2.93
N VAL A 37 -9.61 -0.72 -3.81
CA VAL A 37 -9.68 0.73 -4.06
C VAL A 37 -10.98 1.10 -4.78
N ARG A 38 -11.42 0.30 -5.77
CA ARG A 38 -12.68 0.53 -6.48
C ARG A 38 -13.86 0.49 -5.52
N ASP A 39 -13.99 -0.57 -4.74
CA ASP A 39 -15.05 -0.73 -3.76
C ASP A 39 -15.04 0.41 -2.73
N TYR A 40 -13.85 0.83 -2.30
CA TYR A 40 -13.70 1.94 -1.37
C TYR A 40 -14.18 3.28 -1.95
N LEU A 41 -13.83 3.60 -3.20
CA LEU A 41 -14.28 4.80 -3.89
C LEU A 41 -15.80 4.82 -4.11
N ASP A 42 -16.36 3.66 -4.45
CA ASP A 42 -17.79 3.48 -4.69
C ASP A 42 -18.59 3.62 -3.37
N CYS A 43 -18.13 2.95 -2.31
CA CYS A 43 -18.73 3.05 -0.97
C CYS A 43 -18.77 4.50 -0.44
N LEU A 44 -17.80 5.34 -0.83
CA LEU A 44 -17.74 6.74 -0.45
C LEU A 44 -18.50 7.67 -1.41
N GLY A 45 -19.05 7.15 -2.52
CA GLY A 45 -19.70 7.94 -3.56
C GLY A 45 -18.74 8.88 -4.30
N VAL A 46 -17.45 8.56 -4.32
CA VAL A 46 -16.40 9.39 -4.92
C VAL A 46 -16.22 9.07 -6.42
N ALA A 47 -16.31 7.80 -6.78
CA ALA A 47 -16.30 7.32 -8.15
C ALA A 47 -16.92 5.93 -8.25
N GLU A 48 -17.58 5.65 -9.38
CA GLU A 48 -18.15 4.34 -9.68
C GLU A 48 -17.04 3.28 -9.83
N ALA A 49 -17.22 2.13 -9.19
CA ALA A 49 -16.24 1.04 -9.16
C ALA A 49 -15.76 0.63 -10.57
N ASP A 50 -16.67 0.47 -11.52
CA ASP A 50 -16.37 -0.10 -12.85
C ASP A 50 -15.61 0.86 -13.79
N THR A 51 -15.63 2.16 -13.50
CA THR A 51 -15.15 3.18 -14.45
C THR A 51 -14.04 4.07 -13.91
N ALA A 52 -13.70 3.96 -12.62
CA ALA A 52 -12.63 4.72 -12.01
C ALA A 52 -11.25 4.32 -12.58
N PRO A 53 -10.51 5.22 -13.26
CA PRO A 53 -9.15 4.94 -13.67
C PRO A 53 -8.22 5.02 -12.45
N ILE A 54 -7.52 3.91 -12.17
CA ILE A 54 -6.67 3.73 -10.99
C ILE A 54 -5.27 3.34 -11.45
N ALA A 55 -4.25 3.98 -10.89
CA ALA A 55 -2.85 3.64 -11.08
C ALA A 55 -2.19 3.40 -9.72
N ILE A 56 -1.75 2.17 -9.45
CA ILE A 56 -1.12 1.81 -8.16
C ILE A 56 0.40 1.87 -8.27
N VAL A 57 1.02 2.70 -7.43
CA VAL A 57 2.47 2.80 -7.27
C VAL A 57 2.89 2.01 -6.03
N TRP A 58 3.71 0.98 -6.23
CA TRP A 58 4.11 0.05 -5.18
C TRP A 58 5.42 0.48 -4.51
N HIS A 59 5.35 0.73 -3.20
CA HIS A 59 6.49 1.01 -2.35
C HIS A 59 6.74 -0.18 -1.41
N MET A 60 7.81 -0.91 -1.69
CA MET A 60 8.35 -1.85 -0.72
C MET A 60 9.16 -1.07 0.29
N ALA A 61 8.81 -1.15 1.58
CA ALA A 61 9.68 -0.65 2.63
C ALA A 61 11.05 -1.35 2.47
N PRO A 62 12.18 -0.63 2.62
CA PRO A 62 13.48 -1.29 2.63
C PRO A 62 13.45 -2.33 3.74
N ASP A 63 13.71 -3.58 3.35
CA ASP A 63 13.78 -4.70 4.27
C ASP A 63 14.77 -4.31 5.38
N SER A 64 14.26 -4.14 6.61
CA SER A 64 15.09 -3.73 7.76
C SER A 64 16.04 -4.86 8.21
N ALA A 65 16.25 -5.89 7.37
CA ALA A 65 17.22 -6.96 7.50
C ALA A 65 18.70 -6.52 7.39
N SER A 66 19.05 -5.37 7.96
CA SER A 66 20.43 -4.98 8.26
C SER A 66 20.57 -4.50 9.70
N ARG A 67 19.98 -5.23 10.65
CA ARG A 67 20.44 -5.15 12.04
C ARG A 67 21.68 -6.01 12.16
N SER A 68 22.83 -5.48 11.72
CA SER A 68 24.14 -6.11 11.86
C SER A 68 24.35 -6.47 13.33
N PHE A 69 24.28 -7.75 13.64
CA PHE A 69 24.65 -8.29 14.94
C PHE A 69 26.17 -8.18 15.04
N ARG A 70 26.69 -7.01 15.45
CA ARG A 70 28.10 -6.93 15.87
C ARG A 70 28.21 -7.76 17.14
N ARG A 71 28.76 -8.97 17.03
CA ARG A 71 29.28 -9.66 18.21
C ARG A 71 30.37 -8.76 18.82
N PRO A 72 30.40 -8.57 20.15
CA PRO A 72 31.55 -7.94 20.77
C PRO A 72 32.77 -8.83 20.54
N PRO A 73 33.98 -8.27 20.32
CA PRO A 73 35.19 -9.08 20.30
C PRO A 73 35.40 -9.66 21.69
N ASP A 74 35.50 -10.98 21.78
CA ASP A 74 35.98 -11.68 22.96
C ASP A 74 37.38 -11.14 23.30
N ARG A 75 37.50 -10.47 24.45
CA ARG A 75 38.81 -10.11 25.02
C ARG A 75 39.39 -11.37 25.65
N LEU A 76 40.45 -11.90 25.05
CA LEU A 76 41.45 -12.74 25.71
C LEU A 76 42.63 -11.87 26.14
#